data_AF-Q8NHR9-F1
#
_entry.id   AF-Q8NHR9-F1
#
_cell.length_a   1.000
_cell.length_b   1.000
_cell.length_c   1.000
_cell.angle_alpha   90.00
_cell.angle_beta   90.00
_cell.angle_gamma   90.00
#
_symmetry.space_group_name_H-M   'P 1'
#
loop_
_entity.id
_entity.type
_entity.pdbx_description
1 polymer ?
#
loop_
_entity_poly.entity_id
_entity_poly.type
_entity_poly.pdbx_seq_one_letter_code
_entity_poly.pdbx_strand_id
1 'polypeptide(L)'
;MSHLQSLLLDTLLGTKHVDSAALIKIQERSLCVASPGFNVTPSDVRTLVNGFAKNPLQARREGLYFKGKDYRCVRADEYSLYAKNENTGVVVVKTHLYLLVATYTEGMYPSICVEATESLGDYLRKKGS
;
A
#
# COMPACT_ATOMS: atom_id res chain seq x y z
N MET A 1 3.37 -3.66 -18.88
CA MET A 1 3.75 -3.87 -17.46
C MET A 1 5.16 -4.41 -17.43
N SER A 2 6.02 -3.90 -16.54
CA SER A 2 7.33 -4.54 -16.37
C SER A 2 7.14 -5.87 -15.66
N HIS A 3 7.62 -6.97 -16.24
CA HIS A 3 7.55 -8.30 -15.63
C HIS A 3 8.13 -8.31 -14.20
N LEU A 4 9.17 -7.49 -13.97
CA LEU A 4 9.76 -7.31 -12.64
C LEU A 4 8.77 -6.74 -11.63
N GLN A 5 7.93 -5.77 -12.03
CA GLN A 5 6.94 -5.18 -11.12
C GLN A 5 5.86 -6.18 -10.73
N SER A 6 5.44 -7.05 -11.65
CA SER A 6 4.52 -8.15 -11.35
C SER A 6 5.14 -9.13 -10.35
N LEU A 7 6.41 -9.52 -10.55
CA LEU A 7 7.13 -10.40 -9.61
C LEU A 7 7.20 -9.82 -8.19
N LEU A 8 7.34 -8.49 -8.04
CA LEU A 8 7.31 -7.84 -6.72
C LEU A 8 5.94 -7.99 -6.03
N LEU A 9 4.84 -7.99 -6.79
CA LEU A 9 3.52 -8.24 -6.21
C LEU A 9 3.34 -9.72 -5.89
N ASP A 10 3.87 -10.61 -6.73
CA ASP A 10 3.81 -12.06 -6.50
C ASP A 10 4.53 -12.48 -5.21
N THR A 11 5.61 -11.80 -4.82
CA THR A 11 6.26 -12.07 -3.52
C THR A 11 5.36 -11.72 -2.33
N LEU A 12 4.58 -10.63 -2.43
CA LEU A 12 3.61 -10.24 -1.41
C LEU A 12 2.45 -11.24 -1.34
N LEU A 13 1.86 -11.57 -2.49
CA LEU A 13 0.75 -12.52 -2.58
C LEU A 13 1.17 -13.94 -2.14
N GLY A 14 2.42 -14.32 -2.39
CA GLY A 14 2.99 -15.60 -1.99
C GLY A 14 3.00 -15.84 -0.48
N THR A 15 2.90 -14.78 0.34
CA THR A 15 2.75 -14.90 1.80
C THR A 15 1.41 -15.50 2.22
N LYS A 16 0.39 -15.49 1.34
CA LYS A 16 -1.01 -15.85 1.62
C LYS A 16 -1.68 -15.00 2.70
N HIS A 17 -1.03 -13.90 3.10
CA HIS A 17 -1.54 -12.92 4.06
C HIS A 17 -1.64 -11.51 3.46
N VAL A 18 -1.49 -11.42 2.14
CA VAL A 18 -1.81 -10.25 1.31
C VAL A 18 -2.90 -10.69 0.33
N ASP A 19 -4.04 -10.02 0.38
CA ASP A 19 -5.20 -10.26 -0.49
C ASP A 19 -4.97 -9.68 -1.87
N SER A 20 -4.60 -8.41 -1.92
CA SER A 20 -4.34 -7.68 -3.15
C SER A 20 -3.16 -6.74 -2.95
N ALA A 21 -2.44 -6.43 -4.03
CA ALA A 21 -1.32 -5.51 -3.97
C ALA A 21 -1.23 -4.65 -5.23
N ALA A 22 -0.64 -3.47 -5.10
CA ALA A 22 -0.36 -2.56 -6.21
C ALA A 22 0.95 -1.80 -6.01
N LEU A 23 1.54 -1.41 -7.13
CA LEU A 23 2.68 -0.52 -7.19
C LEU A 23 2.25 0.77 -7.89
N ILE A 24 2.45 1.90 -7.22
CA ILE A 24 2.11 3.23 -7.74
C ILE A 24 3.40 4.03 -7.89
N LYS A 25 3.57 4.75 -9.00
CA LYS A 25 4.68 5.69 -9.18
C LYS A 25 4.35 7.03 -8.56
N ILE A 26 5.22 7.52 -7.67
CA ILE A 26 4.96 8.72 -6.85
C ILE A 26 4.92 9.98 -7.71
N GLN A 27 5.93 10.18 -8.57
CA GLN A 27 6.08 11.41 -9.35
C GLN A 27 4.95 11.60 -10.35
N GLU A 28 4.60 10.54 -11.09
CA GLU A 28 3.55 10.55 -12.10
C GLU A 28 2.14 10.36 -11.51
N ARG A 29 2.04 10.00 -10.23
CA ARG A 29 0.77 9.69 -9.54
C ARG A 29 -0.07 8.69 -10.34
N SER A 30 0.59 7.62 -10.81
CA SER A 30 -0.01 6.64 -11.71
C SER A 30 0.22 5.22 -11.21
N LEU A 31 -0.73 4.34 -11.50
CA LEU A 31 -0.62 2.91 -11.20
C LEU A 31 0.38 2.26 -12.18
N CYS A 32 1.42 1.61 -11.66
CA CYS A 32 2.34 0.81 -12.48
C CYS A 32 1.76 -0.56 -12.77
N VAL A 33 1.34 -1.26 -11.71
CA VAL A 33 0.79 -2.60 -11.76
C VAL A 33 -0.09 -2.83 -10.53
N ALA A 34 -1.10 -3.68 -10.68
CA ALA A 34 -1.91 -4.20 -9.60
C ALA A 34 -2.04 -5.71 -9.76
N SER A 35 -2.27 -6.42 -8.65
CA SER A 35 -2.57 -7.84 -8.66
C SER A 35 -3.88 -8.11 -9.44
N PRO A 36 -4.07 -9.31 -10.00
CA PRO A 36 -5.30 -9.67 -10.71
C PRO A 36 -6.55 -9.37 -9.88
N GLY A 37 -7.56 -8.74 -10.50
CA GLY A 37 -8.81 -8.35 -9.83
C GLY A 37 -8.71 -7.08 -8.96
N PHE A 38 -7.50 -6.58 -8.67
CA PHE A 38 -7.34 -5.39 -7.86
C PHE A 38 -7.46 -4.10 -8.68
N ASN A 39 -8.69 -3.66 -8.89
CA ASN A 39 -8.96 -2.38 -9.55
C ASN A 39 -8.63 -1.22 -8.59
N VAL A 40 -7.60 -0.44 -8.92
CA VAL A 40 -7.18 0.79 -8.21
C VAL A 40 -7.42 1.96 -9.14
N THR A 41 -8.40 2.81 -8.79
CA THR A 41 -8.80 3.93 -9.65
C THR A 41 -7.81 5.09 -9.58
N PRO A 42 -7.80 6.02 -10.55
CA PRO A 42 -6.99 7.23 -10.46
C PRO A 42 -7.29 8.08 -9.20
N SER A 43 -8.54 8.07 -8.70
CA SER A 43 -8.91 8.69 -7.43
C SER A 43 -8.27 7.99 -6.23
N ASP A 44 -8.23 6.67 -6.23
CA ASP A 44 -7.55 5.90 -5.18
C ASP A 44 -6.06 6.21 -5.17
N VAL A 45 -5.43 6.24 -6.36
CA VAL A 45 -4.01 6.59 -6.50
C VAL A 45 -3.72 7.98 -5.92
N ARG A 46 -4.52 8.99 -6.28
CA ARG A 46 -4.37 10.34 -5.72
C ARG A 46 -4.52 10.35 -4.21
N THR A 47 -5.48 9.59 -3.68
CA THR A 47 -5.72 9.51 -2.23
C THR A 47 -4.53 8.91 -1.49
N LEU A 48 -3.98 7.82 -2.01
CA LEU A 48 -2.79 7.16 -1.45
C LEU A 48 -1.55 8.06 -1.50
N VAL A 49 -1.29 8.71 -2.64
CA VAL A 49 -0.15 9.65 -2.76
C VAL A 49 -0.32 10.84 -1.84
N ASN A 50 -1.52 11.43 -1.78
CA ASN A 50 -1.80 12.55 -0.89
C ASN A 50 -1.75 12.16 0.60
N GLY A 51 -1.98 10.88 0.94
CA GLY A 51 -1.81 10.36 2.29
C GLY A 51 -0.42 10.64 2.87
N PHE A 52 0.62 10.63 2.03
CA PHE A 52 1.99 10.97 2.41
C PHE A 52 2.35 12.45 2.23
N ALA A 53 1.53 13.22 1.52
CA ALA A 53 1.70 14.67 1.40
C ALA A 53 1.08 15.42 2.60
N LYS A 54 0.08 14.82 3.25
CA LYS A 54 -0.51 15.32 4.49
C LYS A 54 0.46 15.16 5.67
N ASN A 55 0.34 16.03 6.66
CA ASN A 55 0.98 15.81 7.96
C ASN A 55 0.50 14.47 8.55
N PRO A 56 1.39 13.60 9.04
CA PRO A 56 1.02 12.35 9.71
C PRO A 56 -0.07 12.48 10.77
N LEU A 57 -0.10 13.58 11.54
CA LEU A 57 -1.15 13.85 12.54
C LEU A 57 -2.54 14.01 11.90
N GLN A 58 -2.60 14.65 10.74
CA GLN A 58 -3.84 14.82 10.00
C GLN A 58 -4.31 13.49 9.41
N ALA A 59 -3.40 12.71 8.81
CA ALA A 59 -3.72 11.38 8.29
C ALA A 59 -4.24 10.44 9.40
N ARG A 60 -3.67 10.51 10.61
CA ARG A 60 -4.14 9.74 11.77
C ARG A 60 -5.57 10.11 12.18
N ARG A 61 -5.93 11.39 12.12
CA ARG A 61 -7.25 11.89 12.52
C ARG A 61 -8.32 11.60 11.48
N GLU A 62 -8.02 11.82 10.20
CA GLU A 62 -8.98 11.67 9.10
C GLU A 62 -9.14 10.22 8.64
N GLY A 63 -8.12 9.37 8.85
CA GLY A 63 -8.10 8.03 8.29
C GLY A 63 -7.77 8.04 6.80
N LEU A 64 -8.16 6.96 6.12
CA LEU A 64 -7.92 6.75 4.70
C LEU A 64 -9.19 6.28 4.02
N TYR A 65 -9.70 7.06 3.07
CA TYR A 65 -10.78 6.63 2.18
C TYR A 65 -10.19 5.93 0.95
N PHE A 66 -10.43 4.63 0.81
CA PHE A 66 -9.85 3.84 -0.27
C PHE A 66 -10.86 2.81 -0.76
N LYS A 67 -11.04 2.69 -2.08
CA LYS A 67 -11.97 1.74 -2.70
C LYS A 67 -13.39 1.78 -2.12
N GLY A 68 -13.90 2.99 -1.86
CA GLY A 68 -15.26 3.20 -1.37
C GLY A 68 -15.48 2.89 0.11
N LYS A 69 -14.40 2.71 0.89
CA LYS A 69 -14.48 2.42 2.32
C LYS A 69 -13.60 3.37 3.12
N ASP A 70 -14.09 3.77 4.29
CA ASP A 70 -13.30 4.49 5.29
C ASP A 70 -12.47 3.52 6.13
N TYR A 71 -11.17 3.75 6.20
CA TYR A 71 -10.25 3.00 7.05
C TYR A 71 -9.75 3.91 8.17
N ARG A 72 -9.85 3.42 9.41
CA ARG A 72 -9.23 4.09 10.56
C ARG A 72 -7.72 3.90 10.49
N CYS A 73 -6.98 5.01 10.52
CA CYS A 73 -5.53 4.98 10.54
C CYS A 73 -5.03 4.29 11.83
N VAL A 74 -4.08 3.37 11.68
CA VAL A 74 -3.37 2.68 12.75
C VAL A 74 -1.96 3.26 12.90
N ARG A 75 -1.33 3.60 11.78
CA ARG A 75 0.00 4.21 11.71
C ARG A 75 0.05 5.18 10.54
N ALA A 76 0.67 6.33 10.77
CA ALA A 76 1.10 7.22 9.70
C ALA A 76 2.42 7.86 10.11
N ASP A 77 3.42 7.78 9.26
CA ASP A 77 4.70 8.47 9.36
C ASP A 77 5.22 8.80 7.95
N GLU A 78 6.49 9.16 7.82
CA GLU A 78 7.10 9.55 6.54
C GLU A 78 7.08 8.42 5.50
N TYR A 79 7.14 7.17 5.95
CA TYR A 79 7.40 6.00 5.11
C TYR A 79 6.26 4.98 5.13
N SER A 80 5.40 5.02 6.13
CA SER A 80 4.42 3.99 6.40
C SER A 80 3.06 4.61 6.71
N LEU A 81 2.02 4.13 6.02
CA LEU A 81 0.63 4.46 6.29
C LEU A 81 -0.18 3.17 6.35
N TYR A 82 -0.65 2.82 7.55
CA TYR A 82 -1.49 1.65 7.77
C TYR A 82 -2.87 2.09 8.23
N ALA A 83 -3.91 1.51 7.64
CA ALA A 83 -5.28 1.80 8.04
C ALA A 83 -6.11 0.51 8.00
N LYS A 84 -7.09 0.40 8.91
CA LYS A 84 -7.94 -0.79 9.04
C LYS A 84 -9.41 -0.42 9.09
N ASN A 85 -10.24 -1.30 8.55
CA ASN A 85 -11.69 -1.26 8.67
C ASN A 85 -12.12 -2.68 9.10
N GLU A 86 -12.58 -2.79 10.34
CA GLU A 86 -12.90 -4.07 10.99
C GLU A 86 -11.77 -5.10 10.86
N ASN A 87 -12.04 -6.22 10.16
CA ASN A 87 -11.12 -7.32 9.91
C ASN A 87 -10.35 -7.18 8.59
N THR A 88 -10.45 -6.03 7.92
CA THR A 88 -9.73 -5.71 6.68
C THR A 88 -8.78 -4.55 6.90
N GLY A 89 -7.78 -4.42 6.02
CA GLY A 89 -6.91 -3.26 6.08
C GLY A 89 -6.06 -3.06 4.84
N VAL A 90 -5.39 -1.92 4.84
CA VAL A 90 -4.48 -1.48 3.81
C VAL A 90 -3.20 -0.99 4.45
N VAL A 91 -2.09 -1.48 3.91
CA VAL A 91 -0.73 -1.18 4.28
C VAL A 91 -0.11 -0.49 3.09
N VAL A 92 0.34 0.74 3.28
CA VAL A 92 1.01 1.52 2.24
C VAL A 92 2.41 1.87 2.72
N VAL A 93 3.40 1.48 1.92
CA VAL A 93 4.82 1.73 2.21
C VAL A 93 5.40 2.58 1.09
N LYS A 94 5.99 3.70 1.46
CA LYS A 94 6.61 4.66 0.55
C LYS A 94 8.09 4.37 0.36
N THR A 95 8.50 4.25 -0.89
CA THR A 95 9.89 4.17 -1.32
C THR A 95 10.31 5.49 -1.98
N HIS A 96 11.47 5.56 -2.63
CA HIS A 96 11.89 6.80 -3.31
C HIS A 96 11.05 7.10 -4.56
N LEU A 97 10.65 6.07 -5.31
CA LEU A 97 9.94 6.17 -6.57
C LEU A 97 8.52 5.63 -6.50
N TYR A 98 8.21 4.74 -5.54
CA TYR A 98 6.97 4.00 -5.52
C TYR A 98 6.22 4.03 -4.18
N LEU A 99 4.90 3.87 -4.25
CA LEU A 99 4.11 3.36 -3.13
C LEU A 99 3.81 1.89 -3.38
N LEU A 100 4.19 1.05 -2.43
CA LEU A 100 3.69 -0.32 -2.31
C LEU A 100 2.39 -0.27 -1.54
N VAL A 101 1.33 -0.79 -2.13
CA VAL A 101 0.01 -0.91 -1.50
C VAL A 101 -0.26 -2.39 -1.36
N ALA A 102 -0.56 -2.84 -0.15
CA ALA A 102 -0.99 -4.20 0.14
C ALA A 102 -2.29 -4.14 0.95
N THR A 103 -3.22 -5.03 0.67
CA THR A 103 -4.43 -5.20 1.47
C THR A 103 -4.44 -6.57 2.12
N TYR A 104 -5.15 -6.68 3.23
CA TYR A 104 -5.48 -7.95 3.86
C TYR A 104 -6.97 -7.97 4.19
N THR A 105 -7.54 -9.17 4.21
CA THR A 105 -8.95 -9.42 4.50
C THR A 105 -9.08 -10.33 5.72
N GLU A 106 -10.32 -10.67 6.08
CA GLU A 106 -10.60 -11.55 7.20
C GLU A 106 -9.92 -12.93 7.03
N GLY A 107 -9.38 -13.47 8.12
CA GLY A 107 -8.61 -14.72 8.11
C GLY A 107 -7.12 -14.56 7.76
N MET A 108 -6.68 -13.40 7.30
CA MET A 108 -5.25 -13.09 7.10
C MET A 108 -4.65 -12.43 8.36
N TYR A 109 -3.35 -12.62 8.58
CA TYR A 109 -2.64 -11.98 9.69
C TYR A 109 -2.13 -10.59 9.27
N PRO A 110 -2.62 -9.48 9.87
CA PRO A 110 -2.19 -8.13 9.52
C PRO A 110 -0.68 -7.91 9.74
N SER A 111 -0.11 -8.55 10.76
CA SER A 111 1.32 -8.46 11.06
C SER A 111 2.20 -8.98 9.92
N ILE A 112 1.81 -10.10 9.30
CA ILE A 112 2.56 -10.68 8.17
C ILE A 112 2.41 -9.80 6.92
N CYS A 113 1.21 -9.25 6.68
CA CYS A 113 0.99 -8.28 5.60
C CYS A 113 1.91 -7.05 5.76
N VAL A 114 1.97 -6.49 6.97
CA VAL A 114 2.84 -5.35 7.29
C VAL A 114 4.31 -5.71 7.10
N GLU A 115 4.77 -6.80 7.70
CA GLU A 115 6.16 -7.24 7.64
C GLU A 115 6.63 -7.48 6.20
N ALA A 116 5.82 -8.17 5.39
CA ALA A 116 6.14 -8.44 4.00
C ALA A 116 6.23 -7.16 3.16
N THR A 117 5.26 -6.25 3.35
CA THR A 117 5.20 -4.98 2.59
C THR A 117 6.35 -4.05 2.98
N GLU A 118 6.67 -3.94 4.27
CA GLU A 118 7.81 -3.16 4.75
C GLU A 118 9.14 -3.75 4.31
N SER A 119 9.31 -5.07 4.38
CA SER A 119 10.54 -5.75 3.93
C SER A 119 10.81 -5.49 2.44
N LEU A 120 9.75 -5.53 1.62
CA LEU A 120 9.85 -5.20 0.21
C LEU A 120 10.14 -3.71 -0.02
N GLY A 121 9.49 -2.83 0.74
CA GLY A 121 9.73 -1.39 0.69
C GLY A 121 11.17 -1.02 1.05
N ASP A 122 11.70 -1.63 2.11
CA ASP A 122 13.11 -1.49 2.51
C ASP A 122 14.07 -1.97 1.44
N TYR A 123 13.77 -3.11 0.81
CA TYR A 123 14.57 -3.61 -0.29
C TYR A 123 14.60 -2.62 -1.47
N LEU A 124 13.45 -2.07 -1.86
CA LEU A 124 13.37 -1.07 -2.94
C LEU A 124 14.10 0.23 -2.58
N ARG A 125 13.92 0.75 -1.36
CA ARG A 125 14.64 1.93 -0.86
C ARG A 125 16.16 1.74 -0.94
N LYS A 126 16.67 0.60 -0.46
CA LYS A 126 18.10 0.27 -0.53
C LYS A 126 18.64 0.16 -1.96
N LYS A 127 17.79 -0.20 -2.93
CA LYS A 127 18.14 -0.21 -4.37
C LYS A 127 18.02 1.16 -5.03
N GLY A 128 17.65 2.21 -4.30
CA GLY A 128 17.44 3.56 -4.83
C GLY A 128 16.10 3.73 -5.56
N SER A 129 15.14 2.84 -5.30
CA SER A 129 13.78 2.88 -5.83
C SER A 129 12.75 3.26 -4.77
#